data_AF-A0A927MCR1-F1
#
_entry.id   AF-A0A927MCR1-F1
#
_cell.length_a   1.000
_cell.length_b   1.000
_cell.length_c   1.000
_cell.angle_alpha   90.00
_cell.angle_beta   90.00
_cell.angle_gamma   90.00
#
_symmetry.space_group_name_H-M   'P 1'
#
loop_
_entity.id
_entity.type
_entity.pdbx_description
1 polymer ?
#
loop_
_entity_poly.entity_id
_entity_poly.type
_entity_poly.pdbx_seq_one_letter_code
_entity_poly.pdbx_strand_id
1 'polypeptide(L)'
;MAEEMVPGHANLIAFRLPDGTLSTDASASASTAGYRARCSCGWVGTSDYPAAEEGRWMATSEWGGHIRPILAATPPGWLLGRSDTLRDNVAELAATWPLQALGVLAEVERWQRPLIERAVMAAREAGLSWAEIGKALGISRQSAHERFRNVAPSKPPA
;
A
#
# COMPACT_ATOMS: atom_id res chain seq x y z
N MET A 1 -4.33 -12.42 14.33
CA MET A 1 -3.21 -12.26 13.39
C MET A 1 -3.34 -10.85 12.82
N ALA A 2 -2.43 -9.93 13.14
CA ALA A 2 -2.49 -8.60 12.53
C ALA A 2 -2.23 -8.77 11.03
N GLU A 3 -3.23 -8.47 10.21
CA GLU A 3 -3.15 -8.61 8.76
C GLU A 3 -2.06 -7.68 8.24
N GLU A 4 -1.15 -8.22 7.43
CA GLU A 4 -0.02 -7.47 6.91
C GLU A 4 -0.54 -6.42 5.90
N MET A 5 -0.36 -5.13 6.22
CA MET A 5 -0.93 -4.06 5.41
C MET A 5 -0.32 -3.98 4.00
N VAL A 6 0.95 -4.38 3.87
CA VAL A 6 1.65 -4.60 2.59
C VAL A 6 2.43 -5.91 2.72
N PRO A 7 2.19 -6.89 1.83
CA PRO A 7 2.93 -8.15 1.85
C PRO A 7 4.46 -7.95 1.86
N GLY A 8 5.15 -8.62 2.77
CA GLY A 8 6.61 -8.54 2.92
C GLY A 8 7.14 -7.30 3.67
N HIS A 9 6.27 -6.48 4.26
CA HIS A 9 6.64 -5.27 5.01
C HIS A 9 6.15 -5.22 6.46
N ALA A 10 5.94 -6.36 7.12
CA ALA A 10 5.61 -6.43 8.54
C ALA A 10 6.58 -5.61 9.44
N ASN A 11 6.02 -4.95 10.46
CA ASN A 11 6.78 -4.27 11.51
C ASN A 11 7.38 -5.30 12.47
N LEU A 12 8.71 -5.37 12.54
CA LEU A 12 9.43 -6.39 13.31
C LEU A 12 10.13 -5.87 14.57
N ILE A 13 9.90 -4.61 15.00
CA ILE A 13 10.55 -3.92 16.16
C ILE A 13 11.67 -4.74 16.82
N ALA A 14 12.92 -4.47 16.46
CA ALA A 14 14.04 -5.25 16.97
C ALA A 14 14.43 -4.85 18.39
N PHE A 15 14.77 -5.83 19.21
CA PHE A 15 15.43 -5.65 20.49
C PHE A 15 16.94 -5.66 20.28
N ARG A 16 17.64 -4.64 20.77
CA ARG A 16 19.09 -4.64 20.82
C ARG A 16 19.55 -5.30 22.12
N LEU A 17 20.40 -6.31 22.01
CA LEU A 17 21.07 -6.94 23.14
C LEU A 17 22.33 -6.17 23.54
N PRO A 18 22.91 -6.41 24.73
CA PRO A 18 24.07 -5.66 25.21
C PRO A 18 25.33 -5.84 24.36
N ASP A 19 25.43 -6.94 23.62
CA ASP A 19 26.49 -7.25 22.65
C ASP A 19 26.30 -6.55 21.29
N GLY A 20 25.21 -5.78 21.13
CA GLY A 20 24.86 -5.10 19.89
C GLY A 20 24.02 -5.94 18.91
N THR A 21 23.76 -7.21 19.22
CA THR A 21 22.93 -8.08 18.38
C THR A 21 21.48 -7.58 18.36
N LEU A 22 20.85 -7.60 17.17
CA LEU A 22 19.44 -7.29 17.00
C LEU A 22 18.63 -8.58 16.93
N SER A 23 17.74 -8.80 17.90
CA SER A 23 16.74 -9.88 17.88
C SER A 23 15.38 -9.34 17.43
N THR A 24 14.59 -10.14 16.73
CA THR A 24 13.18 -9.86 16.35
C THR A 24 12.22 -10.88 16.96
N ASP A 25 12.55 -11.41 18.14
CA ASP A 25 11.71 -12.37 18.85
C ASP A 25 10.32 -11.79 19.16
N ALA A 26 9.37 -12.65 19.55
CA ALA A 26 8.00 -12.19 19.85
C ALA A 26 7.93 -11.24 21.07
N SER A 27 8.91 -11.31 21.98
CA SER A 27 8.96 -10.50 23.20
C SER A 27 10.39 -10.10 23.57
N ALA A 28 10.54 -8.90 24.13
CA ALA A 28 11.81 -8.39 24.63
C ALA A 28 12.35 -9.30 25.74
N SER A 29 13.65 -9.59 25.73
CA SER A 29 14.31 -10.20 26.89
C SER A 29 14.50 -9.14 27.99
N ALA A 30 14.67 -9.59 29.23
CA ALA A 30 15.06 -8.70 30.34
C ALA A 30 16.41 -8.00 30.11
N SER A 31 17.23 -8.51 29.19
CA SER A 31 18.53 -7.94 28.81
C SER A 31 18.46 -6.95 27.64
N THR A 32 17.26 -6.57 27.20
CA THR A 32 17.10 -5.60 26.11
C THR A 32 17.73 -4.27 26.48
N ALA A 33 18.74 -3.86 25.72
CA ALA A 33 19.47 -2.60 25.87
C ALA A 33 18.80 -1.44 25.10
N GLY A 34 17.88 -1.73 24.18
CA GLY A 34 17.12 -0.73 23.43
C GLY A 34 16.28 -1.31 22.30
N TYR A 35 15.64 -0.42 21.56
CA TYR A 35 14.84 -0.75 20.38
C TYR A 35 15.45 -0.16 19.11
N ARG A 36 15.25 -0.86 17.99
CA ARG A 36 15.57 -0.36 16.65
C ARG A 36 14.50 -0.78 15.65
N ALA A 37 14.15 0.11 14.75
CA ALA A 37 13.14 -0.19 13.73
C ALA A 37 13.65 -1.28 12.77
N ARG A 38 12.81 -2.25 12.41
CA ARG A 38 13.09 -3.27 11.40
C ARG A 38 11.83 -3.62 10.62
N CYS A 39 12.04 -3.98 9.36
CA CYS A 39 11.01 -4.42 8.44
C CYS A 39 11.36 -5.82 7.90
N SER A 40 10.35 -6.66 7.63
CA SER A 40 10.56 -7.99 7.04
C SER A 40 11.20 -7.95 5.65
N CYS A 41 11.18 -6.80 4.97
CA CYS A 41 11.89 -6.60 3.70
C CYS A 41 13.42 -6.43 3.87
N GLY A 42 13.94 -6.51 5.10
CA GLY A 42 15.36 -6.36 5.42
C GLY A 42 15.79 -4.92 5.77
N TRP A 43 14.90 -3.94 5.68
CA TRP A 43 15.20 -2.57 6.08
C TRP A 43 15.41 -2.46 7.60
N VAL A 44 16.39 -1.66 8.00
CA VAL A 44 16.75 -1.37 9.39
C VAL A 44 16.77 0.13 9.60
N GLY A 45 16.16 0.59 10.68
CA GLY A 45 16.19 1.99 11.10
C GLY A 45 17.60 2.48 11.36
N THR A 46 17.76 3.79 11.34
CA THR A 46 19.04 4.48 11.57
C THR A 46 19.29 4.78 13.04
N SER A 47 18.24 4.87 13.83
CA SER A 47 18.29 5.32 15.22
C SER A 47 18.23 4.16 16.22
N ASP A 48 18.96 4.31 17.33
CA ASP A 48 18.86 3.47 18.50
C ASP A 48 18.01 4.17 19.56
N TYR A 49 17.00 3.47 20.07
CA TYR A 49 16.05 4.00 21.05
C TYR A 49 16.21 3.33 22.43
N PRO A 50 15.84 4.02 23.53
CA PRO A 50 15.98 3.47 24.89
C PRO A 50 15.20 2.18 25.12
N ALA A 51 15.62 1.36 26.10
CA ALA A 51 14.92 0.15 26.54
C ALA A 51 13.68 0.48 27.41
N ALA A 52 12.80 1.33 26.89
CA ALA A 52 11.57 1.78 27.53
C ALA A 52 10.42 1.76 26.51
N GLU A 53 9.19 1.83 26.99
CA GLU A 53 8.02 1.80 26.12
C GLU A 53 8.08 2.91 25.06
N GLU A 54 8.52 4.11 25.45
CA GLU A 54 8.71 5.26 24.56
C GLU A 54 9.68 4.93 23.42
N GLY A 55 10.76 4.20 23.70
CA GLY A 55 11.71 3.77 22.68
C GLY A 55 11.09 2.80 21.68
N ARG A 56 10.18 1.92 22.14
CA ARG A 56 9.40 1.03 21.26
C ARG A 56 8.47 1.81 20.34
N TRP A 57 7.81 2.84 20.87
CA TRP A 57 6.95 3.75 20.08
C TRP A 57 7.76 4.52 19.03
N MET A 58 8.94 5.04 19.39
CA MET A 58 9.83 5.74 18.46
C MET A 58 10.32 4.83 17.32
N ALA A 59 10.75 3.61 17.63
CA ALA A 59 11.12 2.61 16.62
C ALA A 59 9.95 2.28 15.67
N THR A 60 8.72 2.22 16.21
CA THR A 60 7.50 2.03 15.40
C THR A 60 7.23 3.21 14.49
N SER A 61 7.44 4.44 14.99
CA SER A 61 7.28 5.66 14.19
C SER A 61 8.30 5.74 13.05
N GLU A 62 9.55 5.37 13.29
CA GLU A 62 10.60 5.33 12.24
C GLU A 62 10.26 4.30 11.14
N TRP A 63 9.81 3.10 11.53
CA TRP A 63 9.27 2.12 10.57
C TRP A 63 8.06 2.68 9.79
N GLY A 64 7.19 3.45 10.44
CA GLY A 64 6.09 4.17 9.78
C GLY A 64 6.57 5.10 8.67
N GLY A 65 7.70 5.78 8.86
CA GLY A 65 8.36 6.57 7.82
C GLY A 65 8.86 5.72 6.64
N HIS A 66 9.40 4.54 6.92
CA HIS A 66 9.86 3.60 5.89
C HIS A 66 8.73 3.03 5.03
N ILE A 67 7.61 2.63 5.63
CA ILE A 67 6.53 1.95 4.89
C ILE A 67 5.58 2.93 4.16
N ARG A 68 5.53 4.20 4.56
CA ARG A 68 4.66 5.23 3.94
C ARG A 68 4.80 5.33 2.42
N PRO A 69 6.01 5.45 1.82
CA PRO A 69 6.17 5.48 0.37
C PRO A 69 5.66 4.21 -0.33
N ILE A 70 5.78 3.06 0.32
CA ILE A 70 5.33 1.78 -0.23
C ILE A 70 3.80 1.70 -0.21
N LEU A 71 3.17 2.10 0.90
CA LEU A 71 1.71 2.22 1.00
C LEU A 71 1.13 3.18 -0.03
N ALA A 72 1.83 4.28 -0.32
CA ALA A 72 1.42 5.22 -1.34
C ALA A 72 1.54 4.66 -2.78
N ALA A 73 2.43 3.68 -3.00
CA ALA A 73 2.72 3.11 -4.31
C ALA A 73 1.97 1.79 -4.60
N THR A 74 1.37 1.16 -3.60
CA THR A 74 0.74 -0.16 -3.74
C THR A 74 -0.72 -0.11 -3.28
N PRO A 75 -1.68 -0.61 -4.10
CA PRO A 75 -3.05 -0.74 -3.64
C PRO A 75 -3.14 -1.61 -2.38
N PRO A 76 -3.97 -1.25 -1.39
CA PRO A 76 -4.06 -1.99 -0.14
C PRO A 76 -4.58 -3.42 -0.38
N GLY A 77 -3.88 -4.42 0.17
CA GLY A 77 -4.15 -5.84 -0.09
C GLY A 77 -5.58 -6.28 0.26
N TRP A 78 -6.15 -5.78 1.37
CA TRP A 78 -7.53 -6.08 1.77
C TRP A 78 -8.55 -5.65 0.71
N LEU A 79 -8.31 -4.55 -0.01
CA LEU A 79 -9.23 -4.04 -1.03
C LEU A 79 -9.11 -4.86 -2.31
N LEU A 80 -7.89 -5.27 -2.67
CA LEU A 80 -7.68 -6.23 -3.76
C LEU A 80 -8.37 -7.56 -3.47
N GLY A 81 -8.27 -8.07 -2.23
CA GLY A 81 -8.97 -9.29 -1.82
C GLY A 81 -10.49 -9.20 -1.95
N ARG A 82 -11.09 -8.04 -1.61
CA ARG A 82 -12.52 -7.80 -1.86
C ARG A 82 -12.86 -7.76 -3.35
N SER A 83 -11.99 -7.18 -4.17
CA SER A 83 -12.14 -7.18 -5.64
C SER A 83 -12.08 -8.59 -6.20
N ASP A 84 -11.18 -9.44 -5.70
CA ASP A 84 -11.07 -10.84 -6.10
C ASP A 84 -12.34 -11.61 -5.72
N THR A 85 -12.83 -11.43 -4.49
CA THR A 85 -14.09 -12.05 -4.05
C THR A 85 -15.28 -11.62 -4.92
N LEU A 86 -15.38 -10.34 -5.27
CA LEU A 86 -16.43 -9.86 -6.18
C LEU A 86 -16.34 -10.53 -7.55
N ARG A 87 -15.13 -10.61 -8.13
CA ARG A 87 -14.90 -11.27 -9.42
C ARG A 87 -15.35 -12.73 -9.38
N ASP A 88 -14.95 -13.46 -8.35
CA ASP A 88 -15.23 -14.89 -8.23
C ASP A 88 -16.75 -15.14 -8.05
N ASN A 89 -17.42 -14.33 -7.22
CA ASN A 89 -18.87 -14.37 -7.06
C ASN A 89 -19.63 -14.05 -8.37
N VAL A 90 -19.14 -13.08 -9.15
CA VAL A 90 -19.74 -12.75 -10.46
C VAL A 90 -19.55 -13.89 -11.45
N ALA A 91 -18.39 -14.58 -11.42
CA ALA A 91 -18.15 -15.74 -12.27
C ALA A 91 -19.09 -16.91 -11.91
N GLU A 92 -19.34 -17.15 -10.62
CA GLU A 92 -20.32 -18.13 -10.17
C GLU A 92 -21.75 -17.75 -10.60
N LEU A 93 -22.15 -16.49 -10.40
CA LEU A 93 -23.44 -15.99 -10.90
C LEU A 93 -23.57 -16.13 -12.41
N ALA A 94 -22.51 -15.93 -13.19
CA ALA A 94 -22.59 -16.06 -14.64
C ALA A 94 -22.93 -17.50 -15.07
N ALA A 95 -22.52 -18.51 -14.28
CA ALA A 95 -22.81 -19.91 -14.55
C ALA A 95 -24.25 -20.32 -14.20
N THR A 96 -24.83 -19.75 -13.13
CA THR A 96 -26.18 -20.14 -12.65
C THR A 96 -27.28 -19.12 -13.00
N TRP A 97 -26.96 -17.83 -12.95
CA TRP A 97 -27.90 -16.70 -13.07
C TRP A 97 -27.33 -15.57 -13.97
N PRO A 98 -27.15 -15.80 -15.28
CA PRO A 98 -26.40 -14.91 -16.16
C PRO A 98 -26.94 -13.47 -16.25
N LEU A 99 -28.26 -13.28 -16.18
CA LEU A 99 -28.86 -11.93 -16.18
C LEU A 99 -28.51 -11.14 -14.91
N GLN A 100 -28.37 -11.81 -13.76
CA GLN A 100 -27.94 -11.15 -12.51
C GLN A 100 -26.47 -10.76 -12.59
N ALA A 101 -25.61 -11.63 -13.13
CA ALA A 101 -24.20 -11.32 -13.37
C ALA A 101 -24.04 -10.07 -14.27
N LEU A 102 -24.82 -9.98 -15.34
CA LEU A 102 -24.85 -8.78 -16.21
C LEU A 102 -25.28 -7.52 -15.44
N GLY A 103 -26.28 -7.63 -14.56
CA GLY A 103 -26.73 -6.52 -13.71
C GLY A 103 -25.62 -6.00 -12.78
N VAL A 104 -24.85 -6.89 -12.17
CA VAL A 104 -23.70 -6.53 -11.31
C VAL A 104 -22.58 -5.90 -12.14
N LEU A 105 -22.22 -6.49 -13.28
CA LEU A 105 -21.17 -5.96 -14.17
C LEU A 105 -21.53 -4.56 -14.68
N ALA A 106 -22.79 -4.32 -15.03
CA ALA A 106 -23.27 -3.01 -15.42
C ALA A 106 -23.16 -1.98 -14.28
N GLU A 107 -23.37 -2.38 -13.03
CA GLU A 107 -23.13 -1.50 -11.87
C GLU A 107 -21.65 -1.18 -11.71
N VAL A 108 -20.77 -2.19 -11.81
CA VAL A 108 -19.32 -1.98 -11.76
C VAL A 108 -18.86 -0.97 -12.82
N GLU A 109 -19.31 -1.14 -14.07
CA GLU A 109 -18.96 -0.24 -15.16
C GLU A 109 -19.43 1.22 -14.92
N ARG A 110 -20.62 1.40 -14.34
CA ARG A 110 -21.20 2.73 -14.04
C ARG A 110 -20.30 3.58 -13.16
N TRP A 111 -19.70 3.00 -12.11
CA TRP A 111 -18.86 3.77 -11.18
C TRP A 111 -17.36 3.68 -11.47
N GLN A 112 -16.89 2.65 -12.19
CA GLN A 112 -15.46 2.43 -12.43
C GLN A 112 -14.84 3.54 -13.28
N ARG A 113 -15.51 3.94 -14.37
CA ARG A 113 -15.01 4.99 -15.27
C ARG A 113 -14.84 6.34 -14.57
N PRO A 114 -15.84 6.90 -13.86
CA PRO A 114 -15.68 8.18 -13.16
C PRO A 114 -14.68 8.09 -11.99
N LEU A 115 -14.52 6.93 -11.34
CA LEU A 115 -13.50 6.77 -10.30
C LEU A 115 -12.07 6.84 -10.87
N ILE A 116 -11.82 6.23 -12.03
CA ILE A 116 -10.50 6.33 -12.68
C ILE A 116 -10.19 7.78 -13.04
N GLU A 117 -11.15 8.52 -13.60
CA GLU A 117 -10.93 9.93 -13.95
C GLU A 117 -10.63 10.77 -12.70
N ARG A 118 -11.36 10.57 -11.60
CA ARG A 118 -11.06 11.22 -10.30
C ARG A 118 -9.67 10.87 -9.77
N ALA A 119 -9.28 9.61 -9.81
CA ALA A 119 -7.97 9.17 -9.35
C ALA A 119 -6.84 9.77 -10.20
N VAL A 120 -7.04 9.86 -11.53
CA VAL A 120 -6.08 10.50 -12.43
C VAL A 120 -5.98 12.00 -12.18
N MET A 121 -7.09 12.70 -11.94
CA MET A 121 -7.06 14.12 -11.55
C MET A 121 -6.26 14.32 -10.26
N ALA A 122 -6.57 13.56 -9.20
CA ALA A 122 -5.86 13.64 -7.94
C ALA A 122 -4.36 13.32 -8.08
N ALA A 123 -4.00 12.32 -8.88
CA ALA A 123 -2.60 11.99 -9.18
C ALA A 123 -1.87 13.15 -9.87
N ARG A 124 -2.54 13.82 -10.81
CA ARG A 124 -1.98 14.96 -11.55
C ARG A 124 -1.85 16.22 -10.68
N GLU A 125 -2.81 16.47 -9.80
CA GLU A 125 -2.75 17.53 -8.77
C GLU A 125 -1.62 17.28 -7.77
N ALA A 126 -1.37 16.02 -7.40
CA ALA A 126 -0.23 15.60 -6.59
C ALA A 126 1.12 15.64 -7.34
N GLY A 127 1.14 16.08 -8.60
CA GLY A 127 2.35 16.26 -9.39
C GLY A 127 2.86 14.99 -10.10
N LEU A 128 2.17 13.86 -10.00
CA LEU A 128 2.60 12.61 -10.65
C LEU A 128 2.59 12.74 -12.17
N SER A 129 3.63 12.19 -12.80
CA SER A 129 3.79 12.18 -14.26
C SER A 129 2.85 11.20 -14.95
N TRP A 130 2.62 11.41 -16.25
CA TRP A 130 1.90 10.44 -17.07
C TRP A 130 2.57 9.06 -17.13
N ALA A 131 3.88 8.99 -16.88
CA ALA A 131 4.59 7.73 -16.83
C ALA A 131 4.24 6.94 -15.56
N GLU A 132 4.18 7.61 -14.41
CA GLU A 132 3.77 7.01 -13.13
C GLU A 132 2.30 6.57 -13.16
N ILE A 133 1.42 7.41 -13.71
CA ILE A 133 -0.01 7.09 -13.87
C ILE A 133 -0.20 5.91 -14.83
N GLY A 134 0.51 5.90 -15.97
CA GLY A 134 0.47 4.79 -16.92
C GLY A 134 0.92 3.48 -16.27
N LYS A 135 2.03 3.51 -15.52
CA LYS A 135 2.52 2.36 -14.75
C LYS A 135 1.47 1.83 -13.78
N ALA A 136 0.82 2.71 -13.01
CA ALA A 136 -0.22 2.32 -12.05
C ALA A 136 -1.46 1.70 -12.73
N LEU A 137 -1.80 2.16 -13.93
CA LEU A 137 -2.93 1.65 -14.72
C LEU A 137 -2.59 0.44 -15.60
N GLY A 138 -1.32 0.01 -15.66
CA GLY A 138 -0.87 -1.07 -16.54
C GLY A 138 -0.89 -0.71 -18.03
N ILE A 139 -0.77 0.57 -18.39
CA ILE A 139 -0.78 1.07 -19.78
C ILE A 139 0.44 1.94 -20.08
N SER A 140 0.70 2.20 -21.37
CA SER A 140 1.80 3.08 -21.75
C SER A 140 1.57 4.54 -21.31
N ARG A 141 2.65 5.30 -21.14
CA ARG A 141 2.61 6.76 -20.89
C ARG A 141 1.76 7.49 -21.93
N GLN A 142 1.93 7.14 -23.21
CA GLN A 142 1.21 7.78 -24.31
C GLN A 142 -0.28 7.48 -24.23
N SER A 143 -0.65 6.22 -23.99
CA SER A 143 -2.05 5.81 -23.83
C SER A 143 -2.72 6.52 -22.64
N ALA A 144 -2.01 6.66 -21.52
CA ALA A 144 -2.50 7.42 -20.37
C ALA A 144 -2.73 8.90 -20.72
N HIS A 145 -1.75 9.55 -21.35
CA HIS A 145 -1.88 10.94 -21.78
C HIS A 145 -3.04 11.15 -22.75
N GLU A 146 -3.13 10.34 -23.81
CA GLU A 146 -4.22 10.44 -24.81
C GLU A 146 -5.59 10.28 -24.18
N ARG A 147 -5.73 9.31 -23.25
CA ARG A 147 -6.99 9.00 -22.60
C ARG A 147 -7.44 10.07 -21.60
N PHE A 148 -6.51 10.72 -20.88
CA PHE A 148 -6.85 11.54 -19.72
C PHE A 148 -6.44 13.02 -19.81
N ARG A 149 -5.77 13.46 -20.89
CA ARG A 149 -5.35 14.87 -21.05
C ARG A 149 -6.49 15.90 -20.98
N ASN A 150 -7.72 15.49 -21.25
CA ASN A 150 -8.90 16.38 -21.24
C ASN A 150 -9.58 16.46 -19.87
N VAL A 151 -9.29 15.54 -18.94
CA VAL A 151 -9.91 15.52 -17.61
C VAL A 151 -8.96 15.98 -16.52
N ALA A 152 -7.65 15.87 -16.72
CA ALA A 152 -6.67 16.26 -15.71
C ALA A 152 -6.05 17.64 -15.98
N PRO A 153 -5.68 18.39 -14.92
CA PRO A 153 -4.99 19.66 -15.08
C PRO A 153 -3.63 19.46 -15.78
N SER A 154 -3.23 20.47 -16.57
CA SER A 154 -1.85 20.59 -17.03
C SER A 154 -0.92 20.68 -15.82
N LYS A 155 0.34 20.25 -15.97
CA LYS A 155 1.30 20.11 -14.85
C LYS A 155 1.28 21.39 -13.98
N PRO A 156 1.07 21.30 -12.64
CA PRO A 156 1.14 22.48 -11.79
C PRO A 156 2.55 23.10 -11.86
N PRO A 157 2.66 24.45 -11.79
CA PRO A 157 3.97 25.11 -11.80
C PRO A 157 4.81 24.62 -10.62
N ALA A 158 6.12 24.48 -10.88
CA ALA A 158 7.13 24.04 -9.90
C ALA A 158 7.28 25.03 -8.75
#